data_AF-A0A3M1HL04-F1
#
_entry.id   AF-A0A3M1HL04-F1
#
_cell.length_a   1.000
_cell.length_b   1.000
_cell.length_c   1.000
_cell.angle_alpha   90.00
_cell.angle_beta   90.00
_cell.angle_gamma   90.00
#
_symmetry.space_group_name_H-M   'P 1'
#
loop_
_entity.id
_entity.type
_entity.pdbx_description
1 polymer ?
#
loop_
_entity_poly.entity_id
_entity_poly.type
_entity_poly.pdbx_seq_one_letter_code
_entity_poly.pdbx_strand_id
1 'polypeptide(L)'
;MNPRPSFSRASMLIVVAFLLAALLAPAASATSTFSATLTRKLDPVVLSGAQIPEWAGVSLQQLFLYAYDAGSGWRQIPWQFDEKQDGVFVAGGNGKLDADDELAFMARDCGDQASASQWLADADARNHSRYEIAITDPLHPGERCWAYLYRSATLTNTPHHDYVGYRGYTVVGDNYELTLQEANLIAESLRLFGSSTDVLDRTKVRARSGAFTLTEAELAPTDPRTDWYPIRDGNVRTIIYFVAYDETSQTYILLTLLGYASMFCEHVTYDLSSLAPTLDEFRYSADLTPAMAGGTYFDANTPAGVDVDGKADRVSATPFSPWNQVSHPALGSIVQVIDPTSLGGAPQTYYKDDASYDSHDTGDHQSYADPGLLVKNGSGNLVFDVWYYVLPAGQGNVGADYAATAMHPLQTQATAQERVESTATPIPTSSTPSATPPATSTPTPTPTSTPTATATATLERIHLNLPLVLR
;
A
#
# COMPACT_ATOMS: atom_id res chain seq x y z
N MET A 1 -46.31 8.80 73.81
CA MET A 1 -45.26 9.77 74.21
C MET A 1 -43.96 9.01 74.39
N ASN A 2 -43.00 9.19 73.49
CA ASN A 2 -41.60 8.76 73.63
C ASN A 2 -40.73 9.70 72.77
N PRO A 3 -39.48 9.98 73.17
CA PRO A 3 -38.80 11.22 72.86
C PRO A 3 -38.06 11.21 71.52
N ARG A 4 -37.97 12.39 70.89
CA ARG A 4 -37.13 12.65 69.72
C ARG A 4 -35.65 12.72 70.15
N PRO A 5 -34.71 12.06 69.44
CA PRO A 5 -33.29 12.30 69.66
C PRO A 5 -32.88 13.63 68.99
N SER A 6 -32.30 14.52 69.78
CA SER A 6 -31.64 15.74 69.31
C SER A 6 -30.30 15.39 68.69
N PHE A 7 -30.19 15.49 67.37
CA PHE A 7 -28.90 15.47 66.69
C PHE A 7 -28.19 16.81 66.94
N SER A 8 -27.03 16.76 67.60
CA SER A 8 -26.18 17.94 67.80
C SER A 8 -25.60 18.39 66.44
N ARG A 9 -25.70 19.69 66.16
CA ARG A 9 -25.20 20.33 64.92
C ARG A 9 -23.67 20.27 64.74
N ALA A 10 -22.93 19.71 65.70
CA ALA A 10 -21.47 19.73 65.70
C ALA A 10 -20.81 18.56 64.93
N SER A 11 -21.53 17.46 64.66
CA SER A 11 -20.94 16.28 63.99
C SER A 11 -21.12 16.26 62.46
N MET A 12 -21.88 17.21 61.89
CA MET A 12 -22.18 17.25 60.45
C MET A 12 -21.17 18.09 59.63
N LEU A 13 -20.28 18.85 60.30
CA LEU A 13 -19.30 19.73 59.64
C LEU A 13 -17.96 19.06 59.33
N ILE A 14 -17.59 17.97 60.01
CA ILE A 14 -16.30 17.30 59.81
C ILE A 14 -16.37 16.22 58.71
N VAL A 15 -17.54 15.61 58.49
CA VAL A 15 -17.73 14.61 57.40
C VAL A 15 -17.89 15.29 56.03
N VAL A 16 -18.44 16.51 55.98
CA VAL A 16 -18.53 17.28 54.72
C VAL A 16 -17.16 17.83 54.30
N ALA A 17 -16.26 18.16 55.24
CA ALA A 17 -14.91 18.62 54.90
C ALA A 17 -14.01 17.50 54.33
N PHE A 18 -14.16 16.25 54.78
CA PHE A 18 -13.41 15.11 54.22
C PHE A 18 -13.99 14.57 52.91
N LEU A 19 -15.30 14.70 52.66
CA LEU A 19 -15.88 14.37 51.34
C LEU A 19 -15.61 15.46 50.29
N LEU A 20 -15.46 16.74 50.66
CA LEU A 20 -15.15 17.81 49.70
C LEU A 20 -13.66 17.93 49.35
N ALA A 21 -12.76 17.44 50.21
CA ALA A 21 -11.31 17.44 49.94
C ALA A 21 -10.86 16.32 48.98
N ALA A 22 -11.68 15.29 48.76
CA ALA A 22 -11.41 14.22 47.78
C ALA A 22 -11.90 14.56 46.35
N LEU A 23 -12.60 15.68 46.17
CA LEU A 23 -13.12 16.16 44.87
C LEU A 23 -12.23 17.21 44.20
N LEU A 24 -11.06 17.51 44.77
CA LEU A 24 -10.08 18.50 44.26
C LEU A 24 -8.70 17.90 44.00
N ALA A 25 -8.57 16.56 43.97
CA ALA A 25 -7.40 15.96 43.35
C ALA A 25 -7.49 16.26 41.85
N PRO A 26 -6.56 17.03 41.26
CA PRO A 26 -6.48 17.11 39.81
C PRO A 26 -6.33 15.66 39.34
N ALA A 27 -7.28 15.19 38.54
CA ALA A 27 -7.04 14.01 37.74
C ALA A 27 -5.83 14.34 36.88
N ALA A 28 -4.65 13.91 37.33
CA ALA A 28 -3.51 13.81 36.45
C ALA A 28 -3.99 12.84 35.37
N SER A 29 -4.42 13.38 34.24
CA SER A 29 -4.70 12.60 33.04
C SER A 29 -3.41 11.86 32.76
N ALA A 30 -3.33 10.61 33.19
CA ALA A 30 -2.29 9.72 32.75
C ALA A 30 -2.46 9.66 31.23
N THR A 31 -1.56 10.33 30.51
CA THR A 31 -1.45 10.21 29.06
C THR A 31 -1.05 8.77 28.79
N SER A 32 -2.03 7.91 28.59
CA SER A 32 -1.79 6.55 28.14
C SER A 32 -1.27 6.62 26.71
N THR A 33 0.04 6.56 26.55
CA THR A 33 0.70 6.32 25.26
C THR A 33 0.76 4.82 25.05
N PHE A 34 0.27 4.34 23.91
CA PHE A 34 0.37 2.94 23.54
C PHE A 34 1.64 2.68 22.74
N SER A 35 2.31 1.56 23.03
CA SER A 35 3.41 1.09 22.19
C SER A 35 2.88 0.44 20.91
N ALA A 36 3.63 0.56 19.82
CA ALA A 36 3.31 -0.12 18.57
C ALA A 36 3.39 -1.65 18.75
N THR A 37 2.35 -2.36 18.29
CA THR A 37 2.22 -3.82 18.36
C THR A 37 1.96 -4.47 17.00
N LEU A 38 1.73 -3.70 15.94
CA LEU A 38 1.43 -4.21 14.60
C LEU A 38 2.54 -5.12 14.05
N THR A 39 2.17 -6.35 13.68
CA THR A 39 3.10 -7.38 13.17
C THR A 39 3.17 -7.46 11.64
N ARG A 40 2.14 -6.99 10.92
CA ARG A 40 2.08 -6.87 9.44
C ARG A 40 3.02 -5.77 8.91
N LYS A 41 4.32 -5.91 9.17
CA LYS A 41 5.36 -4.90 8.91
C LYS A 41 5.63 -4.67 7.42
N LEU A 42 5.40 -5.68 6.57
CA LEU A 42 5.66 -5.59 5.13
C LEU A 42 4.51 -4.96 4.33
N ASP A 43 3.37 -4.73 4.97
CA ASP A 43 2.19 -4.25 4.28
C ASP A 43 2.26 -2.75 4.03
N PRO A 44 1.76 -2.28 2.88
CA PRO A 44 1.52 -0.87 2.67
C PRO A 44 0.33 -0.41 3.51
N VAL A 45 0.40 0.84 3.95
CA VAL A 45 -0.71 1.59 4.51
C VAL A 45 -1.13 2.63 3.47
N VAL A 46 -2.40 2.60 3.09
CA VAL A 46 -3.00 3.54 2.14
C VAL A 46 -4.13 4.28 2.82
N LEU A 47 -4.05 5.60 2.83
CA LEU A 47 -5.02 6.49 3.44
C LEU A 47 -5.56 7.45 2.37
N SER A 48 -6.88 7.54 2.22
CA SER A 48 -7.51 8.53 1.32
C SER A 48 -7.44 9.93 1.91
N GLY A 49 -7.18 10.93 1.06
CA GLY A 49 -7.20 12.35 1.42
C GLY A 49 -8.55 12.83 1.97
N ALA A 50 -9.65 12.10 1.72
CA ALA A 50 -10.95 12.34 2.35
C ALA A 50 -10.90 12.20 3.89
N GLN A 51 -9.92 11.46 4.44
CA GLN A 51 -9.69 11.35 5.88
C GLN A 51 -8.95 12.57 6.47
N ILE A 52 -8.49 13.51 5.63
CA ILE A 52 -7.74 14.71 6.02
C ILE A 52 -8.47 16.00 5.54
N PRO A 53 -9.76 16.17 5.88
CA PRO A 53 -10.62 17.17 5.26
C PRO A 53 -10.20 18.62 5.55
N GLU A 54 -9.56 18.89 6.70
CA GLU A 54 -9.14 20.26 7.05
C GLU A 54 -8.01 20.79 6.15
N TRP A 55 -7.31 19.90 5.43
CA TRP A 55 -6.17 20.25 4.58
C TRP A 55 -6.46 20.12 3.08
N ALA A 56 -7.73 20.04 2.68
CA ALA A 56 -8.11 20.13 1.28
C ALA A 56 -7.53 21.41 0.63
N GLY A 57 -6.84 21.25 -0.49
CA GLY A 57 -6.15 22.31 -1.22
C GLY A 57 -4.78 22.71 -0.67
N VAL A 58 -4.27 22.07 0.40
CA VAL A 58 -2.90 22.27 0.88
C VAL A 58 -1.92 21.64 -0.10
N SER A 59 -0.82 22.34 -0.40
CA SER A 59 0.24 21.82 -1.27
C SER A 59 0.84 20.53 -0.67
N LEU A 60 0.95 19.48 -1.48
CA LEU A 60 1.55 18.21 -1.07
C LEU A 60 3.02 18.37 -0.64
N GLN A 61 3.72 19.39 -1.15
CA GLN A 61 5.10 19.71 -0.77
C GLN A 61 5.22 20.27 0.66
N GLN A 62 4.11 20.65 1.29
CA GLN A 62 4.08 21.12 2.67
C GLN A 62 3.66 20.03 3.65
N LEU A 63 3.45 18.79 3.19
CA LEU A 63 2.95 17.69 4.01
C LEU A 63 4.06 16.67 4.23
N PHE A 64 4.32 16.34 5.50
CA PHE A 64 5.43 15.50 5.92
C PHE A 64 4.96 14.43 6.91
N LEU A 65 5.37 13.18 6.68
CA LEU A 65 4.97 12.06 7.51
C LEU A 65 6.05 11.68 8.52
N TYR A 66 5.64 11.46 9.77
CA TYR A 66 6.52 11.11 10.88
C TYR A 66 5.99 9.90 11.65
N ALA A 67 6.89 9.17 12.29
CA ALA A 67 6.61 8.27 13.38
C ALA A 67 7.14 8.86 14.69
N TYR A 68 6.52 8.47 15.80
CA TYR A 68 6.99 8.79 17.14
C TYR A 68 7.42 7.51 17.84
N ASP A 69 8.61 7.50 18.41
CA ASP A 69 9.09 6.42 19.26
C ASP A 69 9.31 6.97 20.67
N ALA A 70 8.76 6.32 21.70
CA ALA A 70 8.84 6.85 23.07
C ALA A 70 10.29 7.06 23.56
N GLY A 71 11.23 6.23 23.08
CA GLY A 71 12.66 6.29 23.45
C GLY A 71 13.51 7.26 22.63
N SER A 72 13.21 7.46 21.34
CA SER A 72 14.05 8.23 20.41
C SER A 72 13.39 9.51 19.89
N GLY A 73 12.10 9.71 20.12
CA GLY A 73 11.35 10.88 19.67
C GLY A 73 10.86 10.75 18.23
N TRP A 74 10.81 11.88 17.53
CA TRP A 74 10.23 11.98 16.19
C TRP A 74 11.23 11.55 15.11
N ARG A 75 10.78 10.70 14.19
CA ARG A 75 11.50 10.29 12.99
C ARG A 75 10.62 10.53 11.78
N GLN A 76 11.15 11.19 10.74
CA GLN A 76 10.46 11.26 9.46
C GLN A 76 10.50 9.89 8.78
N ILE A 77 9.41 9.47 8.15
CA ILE A 77 9.27 8.15 7.53
C ILE A 77 8.97 8.29 6.03
N PRO A 78 9.42 7.38 5.14
CA PRO A 78 9.07 7.45 3.72
C PRO A 78 7.56 7.47 3.50
N TRP A 79 7.11 8.34 2.60
CA TRP A 79 5.72 8.52 2.23
C TRP A 79 5.59 9.01 0.80
N GLN A 80 4.41 8.79 0.23
CA GLN A 80 4.07 9.16 -1.12
C GLN A 80 2.60 9.61 -1.16
N PHE A 81 2.33 10.73 -1.83
CA PHE A 81 0.96 11.16 -2.14
C PHE A 81 0.68 10.91 -3.61
N ASP A 82 -0.26 10.04 -3.94
CA ASP A 82 -0.65 9.70 -5.29
C ASP A 82 -1.93 10.44 -5.68
N GLU A 83 -1.84 11.24 -6.74
CA GLU A 83 -2.97 12.04 -7.19
C GLU A 83 -3.92 11.20 -8.05
N LYS A 84 -5.21 11.35 -7.81
CA LYS A 84 -6.26 10.65 -8.56
C LYS A 84 -7.24 11.63 -9.17
N GLN A 85 -7.79 11.25 -10.32
CA GLN A 85 -8.89 11.94 -10.96
C GLN A 85 -9.92 10.91 -11.42
N ASP A 86 -11.17 11.07 -10.98
CA ASP A 86 -12.27 10.15 -11.31
C ASP A 86 -11.92 8.68 -11.00
N GLY A 87 -11.20 8.45 -9.90
CA GLY A 87 -10.80 7.11 -9.43
C GLY A 87 -9.51 6.55 -10.07
N VAL A 88 -8.89 7.26 -11.01
CA VAL A 88 -7.71 6.80 -11.76
C VAL A 88 -6.47 7.61 -11.33
N PHE A 89 -5.33 6.96 -11.12
CA PHE A 89 -4.06 7.67 -10.86
C PHE A 89 -3.62 8.48 -12.07
N VAL A 90 -3.10 9.67 -11.81
CA VAL A 90 -2.61 10.60 -12.85
C VAL A 90 -1.14 10.96 -12.62
N ALA A 91 -0.35 11.02 -13.69
CA ALA A 91 1.08 11.34 -13.62
C ALA A 91 1.35 12.82 -13.29
N GLY A 92 0.37 13.70 -13.55
CA GLY A 92 0.46 15.12 -13.27
C GLY A 92 -0.86 15.66 -12.78
N GLY A 93 -1.03 15.71 -11.46
CA GLY A 93 -2.17 16.35 -10.83
C GLY A 93 -1.92 17.83 -10.54
N ASN A 94 -2.67 18.37 -9.58
CA ASN A 94 -2.67 19.78 -9.22
C ASN A 94 -1.64 20.11 -8.11
N GLY A 95 -0.97 19.10 -7.55
CA GLY A 95 0.03 19.20 -6.50
C GLY A 95 -0.53 19.58 -5.12
N LYS A 96 -1.83 19.43 -4.91
CA LYS A 96 -2.54 19.77 -3.68
C LYS A 96 -3.43 18.62 -3.25
N LEU A 97 -3.52 18.43 -1.95
CA LEU A 97 -4.36 17.39 -1.36
C LEU A 97 -5.84 17.62 -1.70
N ASP A 98 -6.48 16.61 -2.25
CA ASP A 98 -7.93 16.52 -2.34
C ASP A 98 -8.46 15.19 -1.78
N ALA A 99 -9.76 14.93 -1.94
CA ALA A 99 -10.42 13.78 -1.34
C ALA A 99 -10.08 12.46 -2.05
N ASP A 100 -9.74 12.52 -3.33
CA ASP A 100 -9.49 11.34 -4.16
C ASP A 100 -8.02 10.88 -4.05
N ASP A 101 -7.11 11.78 -3.68
CA ASP A 101 -5.70 11.46 -3.44
C ASP A 101 -5.49 10.34 -2.42
N GLU A 102 -4.37 9.63 -2.56
CA GLU A 102 -3.94 8.57 -1.64
C GLU A 102 -2.58 8.89 -1.00
N LEU A 103 -2.50 8.85 0.32
CA LEU A 103 -1.25 8.83 1.08
C LEU A 103 -0.82 7.37 1.31
N ALA A 104 0.33 6.98 0.76
CA ALA A 104 0.94 5.66 0.92
C ALA A 104 2.22 5.73 1.76
N PHE A 105 2.42 4.74 2.65
CA PHE A 105 3.64 4.51 3.43
C PHE A 105 3.71 3.04 3.88
N MET A 106 4.83 2.59 4.46
CA MET A 106 4.98 1.20 4.90
C MET A 106 4.66 1.02 6.39
N ALA A 107 3.95 -0.04 6.74
CA ALA A 107 3.57 -0.34 8.13
C ALA A 107 4.80 -0.52 9.05
N ARG A 108 5.92 -1.04 8.54
CA ARG A 108 7.18 -1.16 9.29
C ARG A 108 7.73 0.16 9.81
N ASP A 109 7.36 1.28 9.20
CA ASP A 109 7.85 2.58 9.60
C ASP A 109 7.05 3.24 10.71
N CYS A 110 5.88 2.72 11.05
CA CYS A 110 5.04 3.31 12.09
C CYS A 110 5.67 3.15 13.48
N GLY A 111 5.31 4.06 14.38
CA GLY A 111 5.81 4.11 15.75
C GLY A 111 4.71 3.97 16.80
N ASP A 112 5.06 4.32 18.03
CA ASP A 112 4.20 4.43 19.20
C ASP A 112 3.21 5.60 19.09
N GLN A 113 2.17 5.59 19.94
CA GLN A 113 1.28 6.73 20.07
C GLN A 113 1.99 7.87 20.84
N ALA A 114 2.14 9.02 20.21
CA ALA A 114 2.53 10.26 20.85
C ALA A 114 1.41 10.80 21.75
N SER A 115 1.77 11.28 22.93
CA SER A 115 0.85 12.03 23.78
C SER A 115 0.43 13.36 23.14
N ALA A 116 -0.65 13.96 23.64
CA ALA A 116 -1.17 15.24 23.16
C ALA A 116 -0.19 16.43 23.31
N SER A 117 0.80 16.33 24.21
CA SER A 117 1.80 17.37 24.45
C SER A 117 3.11 17.14 23.69
N GLN A 118 3.34 15.94 23.15
CA GLN A 118 4.51 15.64 22.34
C GLN A 118 4.27 16.11 20.92
N TRP A 119 5.05 17.08 20.46
CA TRP A 119 4.94 17.67 19.12
C TRP A 119 6.32 17.82 18.51
N LEU A 120 6.40 17.79 17.17
CA LEU A 120 7.61 18.10 16.43
C LEU A 120 8.17 19.47 16.86
N ALA A 121 9.49 19.65 16.85
CA ALA A 121 10.15 20.88 17.27
C ALA A 121 10.01 22.05 16.28
N ASP A 122 9.58 21.76 15.05
CA ASP A 122 9.41 22.74 13.98
C ASP A 122 8.37 23.82 14.34
N ALA A 123 8.77 25.09 14.21
CA ALA A 123 7.95 26.22 14.63
C ALA A 123 6.75 26.42 13.71
N ASP A 124 6.92 26.20 12.40
CA ASP A 124 5.84 26.35 11.42
C ASP A 124 4.80 25.23 11.58
N ALA A 125 5.26 23.99 11.77
CA ALA A 125 4.39 22.83 12.01
C ALA A 125 3.51 22.98 13.25
N ARG A 126 3.96 23.73 14.26
CA ARG A 126 3.19 24.02 15.48
C ARG A 126 2.10 25.07 15.31
N ASN A 127 2.05 25.77 14.16
CA ASN A 127 0.98 26.69 13.80
C ASN A 127 -0.20 25.99 13.11
N HIS A 128 -0.10 24.69 12.91
CA HIS A 128 -1.11 23.85 12.30
C HIS A 128 -1.47 22.71 13.26
N SER A 129 -2.66 22.16 13.10
CA SER A 129 -3.02 20.87 13.67
C SER A 129 -2.03 19.81 13.16
N ARG A 130 -2.03 18.63 13.77
CA ARG A 130 -1.41 17.43 13.17
C ARG A 130 -2.51 16.40 12.93
N TYR A 131 -2.32 15.51 11.98
CA TYR A 131 -3.14 14.30 11.90
C TYR A 131 -2.40 13.15 12.58
N GLU A 132 -2.98 12.62 13.65
CA GLU A 132 -2.64 11.29 14.14
C GLU A 132 -3.36 10.26 13.27
N ILE A 133 -2.59 9.38 12.64
CA ILE A 133 -3.09 8.28 11.83
C ILE A 133 -2.91 7.02 12.67
N ALA A 134 -4.00 6.48 13.19
CA ALA A 134 -4.00 5.18 13.85
C ALA A 134 -4.18 4.08 12.79
N ILE A 135 -3.30 3.09 12.81
CA ILE A 135 -3.33 1.93 11.92
C ILE A 135 -3.69 0.70 12.75
N THR A 136 -4.64 -0.10 12.27
CA THR A 136 -5.10 -1.33 12.95
C THR A 136 -5.12 -2.50 11.96
N ASP A 137 -4.73 -3.68 12.43
CA ASP A 137 -4.97 -4.93 11.69
C ASP A 137 -6.40 -5.42 11.92
N PRO A 138 -7.28 -5.47 10.90
CA PRO A 138 -8.62 -6.02 11.06
C PRO A 138 -8.63 -7.52 11.43
N LEU A 139 -7.57 -8.27 11.11
CA LEU A 139 -7.44 -9.68 11.48
C LEU A 139 -7.00 -9.84 12.95
N HIS A 140 -6.30 -8.85 13.50
CA HIS A 140 -5.85 -8.79 14.88
C HIS A 140 -6.14 -7.41 15.50
N PRO A 141 -7.40 -7.09 15.88
CA PRO A 141 -7.81 -5.72 16.24
C PRO A 141 -7.10 -5.08 17.46
N GLY A 142 -6.34 -5.89 18.23
CA GLY A 142 -5.47 -5.43 19.31
C GLY A 142 -4.10 -4.94 18.84
N GLU A 143 -3.72 -5.24 17.60
CA GLU A 143 -2.47 -4.84 16.98
C GLU A 143 -2.60 -3.48 16.29
N ARG A 144 -1.74 -2.53 16.70
CA ARG A 144 -1.80 -1.14 16.24
C ARG A 144 -0.43 -0.51 16.12
N CYS A 145 -0.36 0.54 15.31
CA CYS A 145 0.77 1.47 15.28
C CYS A 145 0.29 2.84 14.80
N TRP A 146 1.14 3.85 14.89
CA TRP A 146 0.77 5.24 14.59
C TRP A 146 1.76 5.90 13.63
N ALA A 147 1.22 6.76 12.78
CA ALA A 147 1.96 7.74 12.00
C ALA A 147 1.34 9.13 12.21
N TYR A 148 2.09 10.17 11.91
CA TYR A 148 1.72 11.55 12.17
C TYR A 148 2.02 12.42 10.97
N LEU A 149 0.97 12.97 10.36
CA LEU A 149 1.11 13.90 9.25
C LEU A 149 1.17 15.33 9.79
N TYR A 150 2.21 16.04 9.41
CA TYR A 150 2.46 17.43 9.76
C TYR A 150 2.45 18.31 8.51
N ARG A 151 1.92 19.53 8.66
CA ARG A 151 2.03 20.58 7.66
C ARG A 151 3.16 21.53 8.03
N SER A 152 4.04 21.88 7.11
CA SER A 152 5.07 22.90 7.33
C SER A 152 5.60 23.46 6.00
N ALA A 153 6.01 24.72 5.97
CA ALA A 153 6.75 25.34 4.89
C ALA A 153 8.27 25.33 5.12
N THR A 154 8.74 24.94 6.31
CA THR A 154 10.15 24.96 6.71
C THR A 154 10.78 23.58 6.79
N LEU A 155 9.98 22.54 6.95
CA LEU A 155 10.45 21.15 6.89
C LEU A 155 10.96 20.81 5.48
N THR A 156 11.89 19.86 5.44
CA THR A 156 12.41 19.27 4.21
C THR A 156 12.20 17.77 4.23
N ASN A 157 12.16 17.15 3.06
CA ASN A 157 12.07 15.69 2.95
C ASN A 157 13.47 15.10 3.16
N THR A 158 13.66 14.38 4.27
CA THR A 158 14.93 13.77 4.67
C THR A 158 14.97 12.23 4.57
N PRO A 159 13.84 11.48 4.54
CA PRO A 159 13.87 10.07 4.19
C PRO A 159 14.51 9.84 2.82
N HIS A 160 15.47 8.93 2.79
CA HIS A 160 16.19 8.53 1.58
C HIS A 160 15.94 7.07 1.19
N HIS A 161 15.12 6.35 1.96
CA HIS A 161 14.81 4.98 1.59
C HIS A 161 13.80 4.98 0.45
N ASP A 162 14.22 4.42 -0.68
CA ASP A 162 13.42 4.20 -1.87
C ASP A 162 13.08 2.71 -1.90
N TYR A 163 11.84 2.38 -1.53
CA TYR A 163 11.41 0.99 -1.36
C TYR A 163 11.26 0.23 -2.67
N VAL A 164 11.05 0.96 -3.76
CA VAL A 164 10.76 0.38 -5.06
C VAL A 164 11.00 1.38 -6.16
N GLY A 165 11.61 0.93 -7.26
CA GLY A 165 11.86 1.76 -8.43
C GLY A 165 11.47 1.09 -9.74
N TYR A 166 11.19 1.89 -10.77
CA TYR A 166 10.93 1.39 -12.13
C TYR A 166 12.03 1.80 -13.13
N ARG A 167 12.75 0.83 -13.69
CA ARG A 167 13.91 1.07 -14.58
C ARG A 167 13.86 0.13 -15.78
N GLY A 168 13.62 0.68 -16.97
CA GLY A 168 13.65 -0.09 -18.22
C GLY A 168 12.78 -1.35 -18.19
N TYR A 169 11.47 -1.18 -17.97
CA TYR A 169 10.49 -2.27 -17.81
C TYR A 169 10.69 -3.18 -16.59
N THR A 170 11.65 -2.89 -15.72
CA THR A 170 11.85 -3.67 -14.48
C THR A 170 11.37 -2.89 -13.27
N VAL A 171 10.46 -3.48 -12.50
CA VAL A 171 10.09 -3.03 -11.15
C VAL A 171 11.04 -3.69 -10.15
N VAL A 172 11.77 -2.88 -9.40
CA VAL A 172 12.79 -3.34 -8.43
C VAL A 172 12.32 -2.94 -7.05
N GLY A 173 11.82 -3.88 -6.25
CA GLY A 173 11.55 -3.70 -4.82
C GLY A 173 12.73 -4.19 -3.96
N ASP A 174 12.69 -3.96 -2.65
CA ASP A 174 13.71 -4.47 -1.71
C ASP A 174 14.02 -5.96 -1.89
N ASN A 175 12.99 -6.77 -2.18
CA ASN A 175 13.09 -8.23 -2.19
C ASN A 175 12.87 -8.86 -3.58
N TYR A 176 12.64 -8.08 -4.64
CA TYR A 176 12.40 -8.64 -5.97
C TYR A 176 12.78 -7.71 -7.12
N GLU A 177 13.01 -8.32 -8.28
CA GLU A 177 13.08 -7.65 -9.59
C GLU A 177 12.06 -8.32 -10.52
N LEU A 178 11.03 -7.61 -10.95
CA LEU A 178 10.01 -8.07 -11.88
C LEU A 178 10.22 -7.37 -13.22
N THR A 179 10.60 -8.12 -14.27
CA THR A 179 10.76 -7.56 -15.61
C THR A 179 9.51 -7.81 -16.45
N LEU A 180 8.97 -6.73 -16.97
CA LEU A 180 7.80 -6.69 -17.84
C LEU A 180 8.26 -6.78 -19.29
N GLN A 181 7.48 -7.47 -20.12
CA GLN A 181 7.76 -7.54 -21.54
C GLN A 181 7.29 -6.26 -22.25
N GLU A 182 8.15 -5.70 -23.10
CA GLU A 182 7.80 -4.54 -23.92
C GLU A 182 6.60 -4.84 -24.83
N ALA A 183 5.63 -3.92 -24.89
CA ALA A 183 4.40 -4.05 -25.69
C ALA A 183 3.57 -5.34 -25.43
N ASN A 184 3.79 -6.02 -24.30
CA ASN A 184 2.99 -7.17 -23.90
C ASN A 184 2.65 -7.07 -22.40
N LEU A 185 1.46 -7.53 -22.04
CA LEU A 185 0.93 -7.41 -20.67
C LEU A 185 1.64 -8.33 -19.66
N ILE A 186 2.51 -9.22 -20.14
CA ILE A 186 3.12 -10.27 -19.33
C ILE A 186 4.38 -9.77 -18.61
N ALA A 187 4.66 -10.39 -17.47
CA ALA A 187 6.01 -10.42 -16.93
C ALA A 187 6.79 -11.59 -17.57
N GLU A 188 8.07 -11.37 -17.85
CA GLU A 188 8.97 -12.35 -18.48
C GLU A 188 10.16 -12.75 -17.60
N SER A 189 10.30 -12.13 -16.42
CA SER A 189 11.33 -12.49 -15.45
C SER A 189 10.92 -12.07 -14.05
N LEU A 190 11.29 -12.88 -13.07
CA LEU A 190 11.18 -12.54 -11.65
C LEU A 190 12.41 -13.05 -10.93
N ARG A 191 13.10 -12.17 -10.23
CA ARG A 191 14.22 -12.51 -9.35
C ARG A 191 13.88 -12.17 -7.92
N LEU A 192 14.31 -13.02 -6.99
CA LEU A 192 13.97 -12.89 -5.57
C LEU A 192 15.23 -12.66 -4.73
N PHE A 193 15.13 -11.80 -3.71
CA PHE A 193 16.15 -11.55 -2.68
C PHE A 193 17.57 -11.29 -3.23
N GLY A 194 17.66 -10.53 -4.32
CA GLY A 194 18.94 -10.18 -4.96
C GLY A 194 19.67 -11.35 -5.64
N SER A 195 18.99 -12.49 -5.82
CA SER A 195 19.49 -13.59 -6.64
C SER A 195 19.57 -13.16 -8.10
N SER A 196 20.60 -13.61 -8.82
CA SER A 196 20.68 -13.45 -10.28
C SER A 196 19.84 -14.50 -11.02
N THR A 197 19.28 -15.48 -10.30
CA THR A 197 18.49 -16.57 -10.88
C THR A 197 17.07 -16.10 -11.13
N ASP A 198 16.65 -16.22 -12.37
CA ASP A 198 15.27 -16.02 -12.77
C ASP A 198 14.40 -17.21 -12.36
N VAL A 199 13.29 -16.94 -11.68
CA VAL A 199 12.34 -17.95 -11.22
C VAL A 199 11.05 -17.97 -12.02
N LEU A 200 10.79 -16.97 -12.87
CA LEU A 200 9.60 -16.89 -13.73
C LEU A 200 10.04 -17.10 -15.17
N ASP A 201 9.41 -18.04 -15.90
CA ASP A 201 9.54 -18.07 -17.36
C ASP A 201 8.64 -16.98 -17.95
N ARG A 202 7.34 -17.01 -17.63
CA ARG A 202 6.40 -15.96 -18.05
C ARG A 202 5.07 -15.98 -17.29
N THR A 203 4.37 -14.86 -17.31
CA THR A 203 2.91 -14.87 -17.11
C THR A 203 2.23 -15.48 -18.34
N LYS A 204 1.35 -16.47 -18.14
CA LYS A 204 0.55 -17.10 -19.20
C LYS A 204 -0.89 -16.66 -19.12
N VAL A 205 -1.44 -16.30 -20.28
CA VAL A 205 -2.84 -15.90 -20.41
C VAL A 205 -3.48 -16.67 -21.55
N ARG A 206 -4.70 -17.17 -21.34
CA ARG A 206 -5.48 -17.79 -22.41
C ARG A 206 -6.95 -17.47 -22.27
N ALA A 207 -7.59 -16.99 -23.32
CA ALA A 207 -9.04 -16.84 -23.42
C ALA A 207 -9.57 -17.69 -24.58
N ARG A 208 -10.62 -18.48 -24.35
CA ARG A 208 -11.28 -19.31 -25.37
C ARG A 208 -12.76 -19.04 -25.41
N SER A 209 -13.31 -18.91 -26.62
CA SER A 209 -14.75 -18.91 -26.84
C SER A 209 -15.05 -19.47 -28.23
N GLY A 210 -15.78 -20.59 -28.27
CA GLY A 210 -16.18 -21.28 -29.49
C GLY A 210 -15.03 -21.50 -30.48
N ALA A 211 -14.99 -20.64 -31.50
CA ALA A 211 -14.06 -20.76 -32.61
C ALA A 211 -12.73 -20.02 -32.42
N PHE A 212 -12.55 -19.21 -31.37
CA PHE A 212 -11.29 -18.49 -31.16
C PHE A 212 -10.56 -18.92 -29.88
N THR A 213 -9.25 -18.73 -29.92
CA THR A 213 -8.34 -18.83 -28.77
C THR A 213 -7.39 -17.64 -28.87
N LEU A 214 -7.29 -16.87 -27.80
CA LEU A 214 -6.29 -15.82 -27.63
C LEU A 214 -5.33 -16.28 -26.54
N THR A 215 -4.04 -16.15 -26.77
CA THR A 215 -2.97 -16.40 -25.80
C THR A 215 -2.18 -15.13 -25.55
N GLU A 216 -1.17 -15.14 -24.68
CA GLU A 216 -0.26 -14.01 -24.51
C GLU A 216 0.40 -13.53 -25.80
N ALA A 217 0.55 -14.39 -26.81
CA ALA A 217 1.10 -14.03 -28.12
C ALA A 217 0.11 -13.20 -28.97
N GLU A 218 -1.19 -13.51 -28.92
CA GLU A 218 -2.22 -12.74 -29.64
C GLU A 218 -2.71 -11.53 -28.86
N LEU A 219 -2.52 -11.52 -27.53
CA LEU A 219 -2.80 -10.36 -26.68
C LEU A 219 -1.71 -9.29 -26.77
N ALA A 220 -0.54 -9.60 -27.35
CA ALA A 220 0.42 -8.61 -27.81
C ALA A 220 -0.16 -7.92 -29.06
N PRO A 221 -0.64 -6.68 -28.94
CA PRO A 221 -1.44 -6.09 -29.99
C PRO A 221 -0.57 -5.47 -31.08
N THR A 222 -1.16 -5.29 -32.24
CA THR A 222 -0.54 -4.62 -33.39
C THR A 222 -0.52 -3.09 -33.27
N ASP A 223 -1.13 -2.53 -32.20
CA ASP A 223 -1.20 -1.09 -31.99
C ASP A 223 0.11 -0.59 -31.35
N PRO A 224 0.85 0.36 -31.99
CA PRO A 224 2.08 0.91 -31.45
C PRO A 224 1.89 1.73 -30.17
N ARG A 225 0.65 2.01 -29.75
CA ARG A 225 0.31 2.63 -28.47
C ARG A 225 0.16 1.60 -27.35
N THR A 226 0.38 0.33 -27.61
CA THR A 226 0.35 -0.64 -26.53
C THR A 226 1.70 -0.70 -25.85
N ASP A 227 1.71 -0.29 -24.60
CA ASP A 227 2.90 -0.38 -23.78
C ASP A 227 2.59 -0.19 -22.29
N TRP A 228 3.66 -0.29 -21.50
CA TRP A 228 3.71 0.08 -20.11
C TRP A 228 3.97 1.58 -19.94
N TYR A 229 3.02 2.26 -19.30
CA TYR A 229 3.03 3.68 -18.98
C TYR A 229 3.34 3.89 -17.50
N PRO A 230 4.55 4.32 -17.12
CA PRO A 230 4.84 4.69 -15.75
C PRO A 230 4.06 5.96 -15.39
N ILE A 231 3.12 5.82 -14.47
CA ILE A 231 2.35 6.95 -13.93
C ILE A 231 3.16 7.63 -12.83
N ARG A 232 3.77 6.83 -11.97
CA ARG A 232 4.64 7.32 -10.91
C ARG A 232 5.70 6.32 -10.51
N ASP A 233 6.91 6.83 -10.34
CA ASP A 233 8.01 6.16 -9.66
C ASP A 233 8.23 6.92 -8.34
N GLY A 234 7.84 6.33 -7.22
CA GLY A 234 7.92 6.97 -5.92
C GLY A 234 8.50 6.05 -4.86
N ASN A 235 8.97 6.64 -3.77
CA ASN A 235 9.74 5.99 -2.72
C ASN A 235 9.00 4.91 -1.91
N VAL A 236 7.68 4.81 -2.04
CA VAL A 236 6.86 3.79 -1.37
C VAL A 236 6.29 2.80 -2.35
N ARG A 237 5.78 3.30 -3.48
CA ARG A 237 5.23 2.46 -4.54
C ARG A 237 5.44 3.00 -5.94
N THR A 238 5.64 2.10 -6.89
CA THR A 238 5.51 2.41 -8.32
C THR A 238 4.06 2.23 -8.74
N ILE A 239 3.59 3.06 -9.67
CA ILE A 239 2.28 2.96 -10.31
C ILE A 239 2.51 2.93 -11.81
N ILE A 240 2.14 1.84 -12.45
CA ILE A 240 2.36 1.60 -13.87
C ILE A 240 1.07 1.08 -14.49
N TYR A 241 0.68 1.61 -15.64
CA TYR A 241 -0.42 1.07 -16.42
C TYR A 241 0.11 0.31 -17.63
N PHE A 242 -0.45 -0.86 -17.91
CA PHE A 242 -0.43 -1.41 -19.26
C PHE A 242 -1.77 -1.08 -19.93
N VAL A 243 -1.73 -0.56 -21.14
CA VAL A 243 -2.93 -0.26 -21.92
C VAL A 243 -2.79 -0.90 -23.29
N ALA A 244 -3.78 -1.72 -23.67
CA ALA A 244 -3.93 -2.20 -25.03
C ALA A 244 -5.36 -1.96 -25.51
N TYR A 245 -5.51 -1.56 -26.77
CA TYR A 245 -6.80 -1.36 -27.41
C TYR A 245 -6.73 -1.79 -28.87
N ASP A 246 -7.74 -2.52 -29.33
CA ASP A 246 -7.94 -2.81 -30.74
C ASP A 246 -9.23 -2.17 -31.24
N GLU A 247 -9.08 -1.14 -32.08
CA GLU A 247 -10.18 -0.41 -32.71
C GLU A 247 -11.12 -1.31 -33.52
N THR A 248 -10.59 -2.38 -34.12
CA THR A 248 -11.36 -3.26 -35.02
C THR A 248 -12.29 -4.15 -34.23
N SER A 249 -11.77 -4.77 -33.16
CA SER A 249 -12.53 -5.65 -32.29
C SER A 249 -13.24 -4.90 -31.15
N GLN A 250 -12.93 -3.62 -30.94
CA GLN A 250 -13.38 -2.83 -29.78
C GLN A 250 -13.03 -3.50 -28.43
N THR A 251 -11.91 -4.22 -28.39
CA THR A 251 -11.42 -4.85 -27.16
C THR A 251 -10.46 -3.92 -26.44
N TYR A 252 -10.44 -4.02 -25.12
CA TYR A 252 -9.65 -3.16 -24.26
C TYR A 252 -9.02 -3.96 -23.12
N ILE A 253 -7.75 -3.69 -22.85
CA ILE A 253 -7.01 -4.25 -21.72
C ILE A 253 -6.42 -3.09 -20.94
N LEU A 254 -6.69 -3.09 -19.65
CA LEU A 254 -6.03 -2.22 -18.68
C LEU A 254 -5.52 -3.07 -17.53
N LEU A 255 -4.23 -2.98 -17.27
CA LEU A 255 -3.64 -3.52 -16.06
C LEU A 255 -3.01 -2.37 -15.28
N THR A 256 -3.37 -2.25 -14.00
CA THR A 256 -2.67 -1.38 -13.06
C THR A 256 -1.73 -2.21 -12.21
N LEU A 257 -0.43 -1.96 -12.33
CA LEU A 257 0.61 -2.59 -11.53
C LEU A 257 1.07 -1.63 -10.43
N LEU A 258 0.87 -2.04 -9.19
CA LEU A 258 1.39 -1.38 -8.00
C LEU A 258 2.55 -2.20 -7.44
N GLY A 259 3.78 -1.66 -7.50
CA GLY A 259 4.96 -2.28 -6.90
C GLY A 259 5.25 -1.70 -5.53
N TYR A 260 5.67 -2.52 -4.56
CA TYR A 260 6.06 -2.13 -3.20
C TYR A 260 7.39 -2.81 -2.83
N ALA A 261 7.87 -2.64 -1.59
CA ALA A 261 9.13 -3.24 -1.13
C ALA A 261 9.22 -4.77 -1.28
N SER A 262 8.14 -5.50 -1.00
CA SER A 262 8.16 -6.97 -0.92
C SER A 262 6.90 -7.61 -1.50
N MET A 263 6.14 -6.83 -2.26
CA MET A 263 4.95 -7.31 -2.94
C MET A 263 4.66 -6.44 -4.15
N PHE A 264 3.89 -6.98 -5.07
CA PHE A 264 3.24 -6.21 -6.12
C PHE A 264 1.80 -6.68 -6.30
N CYS A 265 0.97 -5.79 -6.82
CA CYS A 265 -0.46 -6.02 -7.03
C CYS A 265 -0.82 -5.62 -8.46
N GLU A 266 -1.63 -6.45 -9.10
CA GLU A 266 -2.18 -6.23 -10.43
C GLU A 266 -3.69 -6.10 -10.32
N HIS A 267 -4.24 -4.97 -10.76
CA HIS A 267 -5.67 -4.85 -11.02
C HIS A 267 -5.87 -4.98 -12.53
N VAL A 268 -6.54 -6.05 -12.95
CA VAL A 268 -6.60 -6.43 -14.35
C VAL A 268 -8.02 -6.32 -14.87
N THR A 269 -8.19 -5.61 -15.98
CA THR A 269 -9.43 -5.52 -16.75
C THR A 269 -9.17 -5.98 -18.17
N TYR A 270 -9.86 -7.04 -18.58
CA TYR A 270 -9.97 -7.45 -19.99
C TYR A 270 -11.42 -7.31 -20.43
N ASP A 271 -11.68 -6.39 -21.35
CA ASP A 271 -12.97 -6.33 -22.03
C ASP A 271 -12.88 -6.97 -23.42
N LEU A 272 -13.32 -8.23 -23.48
CA LEU A 272 -13.48 -9.02 -24.70
C LEU A 272 -14.96 -9.16 -25.09
N SER A 273 -15.87 -8.42 -24.44
CA SER A 273 -17.32 -8.63 -24.56
C SER A 273 -17.87 -8.41 -25.97
N SER A 274 -17.21 -7.57 -26.76
CA SER A 274 -17.49 -7.34 -28.18
C SER A 274 -17.15 -8.55 -29.07
N LEU A 275 -16.12 -9.33 -28.72
CA LEU A 275 -15.73 -10.56 -29.40
C LEU A 275 -16.56 -11.75 -28.92
N ALA A 276 -16.67 -11.89 -27.61
CA ALA A 276 -17.50 -12.89 -26.97
C ALA A 276 -18.06 -12.37 -25.65
N PRO A 277 -19.39 -12.29 -25.48
CA PRO A 277 -19.99 -11.88 -24.21
C PRO A 277 -19.72 -12.89 -23.09
N THR A 278 -19.41 -14.14 -23.42
CA THR A 278 -19.02 -15.20 -22.49
C THR A 278 -17.83 -15.99 -23.03
N LEU A 279 -16.94 -16.40 -22.15
CA LEU A 279 -15.79 -17.25 -22.46
C LEU A 279 -16.06 -18.68 -22.02
N ASP A 280 -15.68 -19.66 -22.85
CA ASP A 280 -15.68 -21.06 -22.47
C ASP A 280 -14.63 -21.32 -21.38
N GLU A 281 -13.47 -20.67 -21.53
CA GLU A 281 -12.33 -20.78 -20.64
C GLU A 281 -11.53 -19.47 -20.58
N PHE A 282 -11.10 -19.07 -19.39
CA PHE A 282 -10.06 -18.08 -19.17
C PHE A 282 -8.99 -18.63 -18.23
N ARG A 283 -7.71 -18.50 -18.58
CA ARG A 283 -6.56 -18.85 -17.74
C ARG A 283 -5.70 -17.62 -17.52
N TYR A 284 -5.26 -17.45 -16.27
CA TYR A 284 -4.21 -16.54 -15.87
C TYR A 284 -3.29 -17.28 -14.90
N SER A 285 -2.02 -17.45 -15.25
CA SER A 285 -1.07 -18.21 -14.43
C SER A 285 0.36 -17.69 -14.55
N ALA A 286 1.22 -18.07 -13.60
CA ALA A 286 2.62 -17.68 -13.57
C ALA A 286 3.48 -18.94 -13.77
N ASP A 287 4.04 -19.11 -14.96
CA ASP A 287 4.86 -20.27 -15.27
C ASP A 287 6.28 -20.06 -14.76
N LEU A 288 6.74 -20.93 -13.87
CA LEU A 288 8.05 -20.78 -13.25
C LEU A 288 9.15 -21.40 -14.12
N THR A 289 10.41 -21.15 -13.77
CA THR A 289 11.53 -21.80 -14.46
C THR A 289 11.93 -23.10 -13.74
N PRO A 290 12.66 -24.01 -14.42
CA PRO A 290 13.29 -25.16 -13.78
C PRO A 290 14.26 -24.80 -12.63
N ALA A 291 14.62 -23.53 -12.45
CA ALA A 291 15.42 -23.11 -11.31
C ALA A 291 14.69 -23.28 -9.96
N MET A 292 13.36 -23.40 -9.97
CA MET A 292 12.56 -23.67 -8.79
C MET A 292 12.50 -25.16 -8.41
N ALA A 293 13.20 -26.04 -9.14
CA ALA A 293 13.32 -27.45 -8.83
C ALA A 293 13.78 -27.71 -7.38
N GLY A 294 13.09 -28.61 -6.67
CA GLY A 294 13.33 -28.89 -5.25
C GLY A 294 12.61 -27.92 -4.31
N GLY A 295 11.77 -27.03 -4.84
CA GLY A 295 10.77 -26.29 -4.07
C GLY A 295 9.53 -27.13 -3.76
N THR A 296 8.56 -26.48 -3.13
CA THR A 296 7.25 -27.07 -2.78
C THR A 296 6.13 -26.11 -3.15
N TYR A 297 5.12 -26.61 -3.86
CA TYR A 297 3.88 -25.90 -4.13
C TYR A 297 2.85 -26.19 -3.03
N PHE A 298 2.07 -25.17 -2.64
CA PHE A 298 0.94 -25.28 -1.72
C PHE A 298 -0.28 -24.53 -2.28
N ASP A 299 -1.47 -25.05 -1.99
CA ASP A 299 -2.75 -24.34 -2.12
C ASP A 299 -3.73 -24.80 -1.03
N ALA A 300 -4.96 -24.26 -1.03
CA ALA A 300 -5.98 -24.63 -0.05
C ALA A 300 -6.37 -26.11 -0.12
N ASN A 301 -6.21 -26.77 -1.28
CA ASN A 301 -6.53 -28.18 -1.47
C ASN A 301 -5.34 -29.12 -1.23
N THR A 302 -4.13 -28.57 -1.20
CA THR A 302 -2.85 -29.27 -1.12
C THR A 302 -2.01 -28.68 0.02
N PRO A 303 -2.52 -28.67 1.27
CA PRO A 303 -1.85 -27.97 2.37
C PRO A 303 -0.54 -28.65 2.81
N ALA A 304 -0.37 -29.94 2.51
CA ALA A 304 0.87 -30.69 2.73
C ALA A 304 1.96 -30.39 1.67
N GLY A 305 1.54 -29.79 0.56
CA GLY A 305 2.35 -29.48 -0.60
C GLY A 305 2.62 -30.65 -1.54
N VAL A 306 3.08 -30.31 -2.74
CA VAL A 306 3.67 -31.23 -3.73
C VAL A 306 5.03 -30.71 -4.16
N ASP A 307 5.90 -31.64 -4.58
CA ASP A 307 7.25 -31.32 -5.01
C ASP A 307 7.20 -30.52 -6.32
N VAL A 308 8.11 -29.56 -6.46
CA VAL A 308 8.34 -28.88 -7.74
C VAL A 308 9.52 -29.56 -8.43
N ASP A 309 9.25 -30.39 -9.42
CA ASP A 309 10.25 -31.25 -10.08
C ASP A 309 10.07 -31.42 -11.60
N GLY A 310 9.11 -30.71 -12.20
CA GLY A 310 8.80 -30.76 -13.63
C GLY A 310 8.02 -32.00 -14.05
N LYS A 311 7.46 -32.77 -13.10
CA LYS A 311 6.66 -33.96 -13.39
C LYS A 311 5.23 -33.80 -12.88
N ALA A 312 4.28 -34.23 -13.71
CA ALA A 312 2.87 -33.98 -13.46
C ALA A 312 2.39 -34.47 -12.08
N ASP A 313 1.93 -33.53 -11.26
CA ASP A 313 1.27 -33.78 -9.99
C ASP A 313 -0.26 -33.86 -10.10
N ARG A 314 -0.89 -34.39 -9.04
CA ARG A 314 -2.35 -34.33 -8.86
C ARG A 314 -2.71 -33.27 -7.82
N VAL A 315 -2.96 -32.06 -8.27
CA VAL A 315 -3.58 -30.98 -7.48
C VAL A 315 -5.07 -30.89 -7.78
N SER A 316 -5.90 -30.73 -6.75
CA SER A 316 -7.35 -30.64 -6.95
C SER A 316 -7.73 -29.25 -7.44
N ALA A 317 -8.44 -29.18 -8.58
CA ALA A 317 -8.89 -27.92 -9.17
C ALA A 317 -10.10 -27.28 -8.44
N THR A 318 -10.80 -28.06 -7.59
CA THR A 318 -12.03 -27.64 -6.90
C THR A 318 -12.05 -28.15 -5.46
N PRO A 319 -12.54 -27.36 -4.48
CA PRO A 319 -12.97 -25.96 -4.61
C PRO A 319 -11.82 -25.05 -5.05
N PHE A 320 -12.14 -23.90 -5.66
CA PHE A 320 -11.12 -22.93 -6.03
C PHE A 320 -10.31 -22.49 -4.79
N SER A 321 -8.98 -22.54 -4.91
CA SER A 321 -8.09 -21.94 -3.93
C SER A 321 -7.83 -20.48 -4.30
N PRO A 322 -8.20 -19.49 -3.46
CA PRO A 322 -7.95 -18.08 -3.74
C PRO A 322 -6.47 -17.70 -3.58
N TRP A 323 -5.62 -18.66 -3.22
CA TRP A 323 -4.18 -18.47 -3.10
C TRP A 323 -3.42 -19.71 -3.55
N ASN A 324 -2.18 -19.49 -3.92
CA ASN A 324 -1.18 -20.54 -4.07
C ASN A 324 0.17 -20.02 -3.59
N GLN A 325 1.08 -20.94 -3.28
CA GLN A 325 2.42 -20.61 -2.83
C GLN A 325 3.42 -21.57 -3.46
N VAL A 326 4.53 -21.03 -3.97
CA VAL A 326 5.72 -21.83 -4.31
C VAL A 326 6.87 -21.38 -3.42
N SER A 327 7.47 -22.32 -2.69
CA SER A 327 8.55 -22.06 -1.74
C SER A 327 9.80 -22.85 -2.13
N HIS A 328 10.91 -22.15 -2.40
CA HIS A 328 12.19 -22.78 -2.67
C HIS A 328 13.12 -22.64 -1.45
N PRO A 329 13.86 -23.68 -1.03
CA PRO A 329 14.68 -23.66 0.18
C PRO A 329 15.85 -22.67 0.14
N ALA A 330 16.23 -22.15 -1.03
CA ALA A 330 17.37 -21.24 -1.18
C ALA A 330 17.09 -19.94 -1.94
N LEU A 331 16.03 -19.85 -2.76
CA LEU A 331 15.82 -18.71 -3.67
C LEU A 331 14.84 -17.68 -3.09
N GLY A 332 13.78 -18.17 -2.45
CA GLY A 332 12.68 -17.34 -1.98
C GLY A 332 11.37 -18.12 -2.02
N SER A 333 10.31 -17.49 -1.59
CA SER A 333 8.94 -18.01 -1.69
C SER A 333 8.05 -16.93 -2.27
N ILE A 334 7.09 -17.34 -3.11
CA ILE A 334 6.09 -16.46 -3.72
C ILE A 334 4.73 -16.95 -3.26
N VAL A 335 3.89 -16.06 -2.74
CA VAL A 335 2.46 -16.32 -2.53
C VAL A 335 1.69 -15.48 -3.53
N GLN A 336 0.93 -16.13 -4.40
CA GLN A 336 -0.04 -15.48 -5.27
C GLN A 336 -1.42 -15.58 -4.63
N VAL A 337 -2.13 -14.46 -4.53
CA VAL A 337 -3.52 -14.39 -4.08
C VAL A 337 -4.34 -13.80 -5.23
N ILE A 338 -5.50 -14.39 -5.53
CA ILE A 338 -6.38 -13.97 -6.62
C ILE A 338 -7.77 -13.70 -6.04
N ASP A 339 -8.33 -12.52 -6.28
CA ASP A 339 -9.75 -12.23 -6.05
C ASP A 339 -10.54 -12.42 -7.37
N PRO A 340 -11.29 -13.52 -7.52
CA PRO A 340 -12.01 -13.83 -8.76
C PRO A 340 -13.41 -13.19 -8.82
N THR A 341 -13.79 -12.34 -7.86
CA THR A 341 -15.20 -11.96 -7.62
C THR A 341 -15.92 -11.40 -8.86
N SER A 342 -15.19 -10.75 -9.77
CA SER A 342 -15.75 -10.11 -10.98
C SER A 342 -15.49 -10.86 -12.29
N LEU A 343 -15.10 -12.14 -12.23
CA LEU A 343 -14.83 -12.96 -13.42
C LEU A 343 -16.08 -13.66 -13.98
N GLY A 344 -17.11 -13.83 -13.13
CA GLY A 344 -18.24 -14.71 -13.43
C GLY A 344 -17.84 -16.19 -13.57
N GLY A 345 -18.77 -17.04 -14.01
CA GLY A 345 -18.51 -18.45 -14.25
C GLY A 345 -18.14 -19.27 -13.01
N ALA A 346 -17.34 -20.32 -13.22
CA ALA A 346 -16.87 -21.21 -12.16
C ALA A 346 -15.32 -21.18 -12.09
N PRO A 347 -14.73 -20.42 -11.13
CA PRO A 347 -13.29 -20.42 -10.94
C PRO A 347 -12.81 -21.80 -10.45
N GLN A 348 -11.60 -22.18 -10.87
CA GLN A 348 -10.90 -23.41 -10.52
C GLN A 348 -9.43 -23.12 -10.29
N THR A 349 -8.79 -23.85 -9.36
CA THR A 349 -7.34 -23.78 -9.21
C THR A 349 -6.70 -24.36 -10.47
N TYR A 350 -5.76 -23.62 -11.05
CA TYR A 350 -4.86 -24.12 -12.08
C TYR A 350 -3.49 -24.40 -11.45
N TYR A 351 -2.96 -25.59 -11.70
CA TYR A 351 -1.57 -25.94 -11.39
C TYR A 351 -1.11 -26.98 -12.40
N LYS A 352 0.08 -26.75 -12.98
CA LYS A 352 0.74 -27.71 -13.86
C LYS A 352 2.24 -27.70 -13.60
N ASP A 353 2.78 -28.83 -13.16
CA ASP A 353 4.22 -29.06 -13.11
C ASP A 353 4.54 -30.18 -14.10
N ASP A 354 4.64 -29.87 -15.39
CA ASP A 354 4.93 -30.87 -16.42
C ASP A 354 5.78 -30.23 -17.51
N ALA A 355 7.09 -30.45 -17.42
CA ALA A 355 8.05 -29.90 -18.36
C ALA A 355 8.02 -30.60 -19.73
N SER A 356 7.13 -31.58 -19.96
CA SER A 356 6.95 -32.15 -21.28
C SER A 356 6.24 -31.17 -22.23
N TYR A 357 6.56 -31.28 -23.52
CA TYR A 357 5.94 -30.46 -24.55
C TYR A 357 4.44 -30.79 -24.69
N ASP A 358 3.59 -29.78 -24.53
CA ASP A 358 2.14 -29.83 -24.70
C ASP A 358 1.69 -28.80 -25.75
N SER A 359 1.32 -29.28 -26.93
CA SER A 359 0.88 -28.43 -28.05
C SER A 359 -0.41 -27.64 -27.76
N HIS A 360 -1.14 -27.96 -26.69
CA HIS A 360 -2.34 -27.22 -26.28
C HIS A 360 -2.06 -26.14 -25.24
N ASP A 361 -0.82 -26.07 -24.75
CA ASP A 361 -0.37 -25.04 -23.83
C ASP A 361 0.03 -23.75 -24.57
N THR A 362 0.21 -22.67 -23.83
CA THR A 362 0.65 -21.38 -24.38
C THR A 362 2.16 -21.18 -24.18
N GLY A 363 2.71 -20.09 -24.72
CA GLY A 363 4.11 -19.73 -24.60
C GLY A 363 5.05 -20.71 -25.29
N ASP A 364 5.94 -21.30 -24.51
CA ASP A 364 6.93 -22.28 -24.92
C ASP A 364 6.41 -23.73 -24.98
N HIS A 365 5.12 -23.93 -24.70
CA HIS A 365 4.44 -25.22 -24.64
C HIS A 365 4.90 -26.17 -23.52
N GLN A 366 5.54 -25.64 -22.47
CA GLN A 366 5.93 -26.41 -21.28
C GLN A 366 5.30 -25.73 -20.05
N SER A 367 5.21 -26.40 -18.90
CA SER A 367 4.84 -25.71 -17.64
C SER A 367 5.69 -26.26 -16.52
N TYR A 368 6.27 -25.39 -15.70
CA TYR A 368 7.06 -25.78 -14.56
C TYR A 368 6.50 -25.09 -13.32
N ALA A 369 5.94 -25.88 -12.40
CA ALA A 369 5.17 -25.40 -11.26
C ALA A 369 4.39 -24.11 -11.58
N ASP A 370 3.44 -24.20 -12.51
CA ASP A 370 2.70 -23.09 -13.11
C ASP A 370 1.34 -22.91 -12.41
N PRO A 371 1.27 -22.12 -11.32
CA PRO A 371 0.04 -21.91 -10.60
C PRO A 371 -0.77 -20.74 -11.14
N GLY A 372 -2.08 -20.83 -10.97
CA GLY A 372 -2.96 -19.70 -11.18
C GLY A 372 -4.43 -20.07 -11.13
N LEU A 373 -5.18 -19.43 -12.00
CA LEU A 373 -6.62 -19.51 -12.08
C LEU A 373 -7.05 -20.04 -13.45
N LEU A 374 -8.07 -20.90 -13.43
CA LEU A 374 -8.85 -21.27 -14.60
C LEU A 374 -10.32 -20.98 -14.34
N VAL A 375 -10.96 -20.16 -15.17
CA VAL A 375 -12.40 -19.91 -15.11
C VAL A 375 -13.09 -20.61 -16.28
N LYS A 376 -14.15 -21.37 -15.99
CA LYS A 376 -15.01 -21.94 -17.03
C LYS A 376 -16.33 -21.20 -17.12
N ASN A 377 -16.82 -21.01 -18.35
CA ASN A 377 -18.07 -20.28 -18.62
C ASN A 377 -18.06 -18.87 -17.99
N GLY A 378 -16.92 -18.17 -18.10
CA GLY A 378 -16.69 -16.85 -17.53
C GLY A 378 -17.33 -15.72 -18.33
N SER A 379 -17.28 -14.52 -17.77
CA SER A 379 -17.67 -13.28 -18.46
C SER A 379 -16.69 -12.95 -19.59
N GLY A 380 -17.17 -12.30 -20.66
CA GLY A 380 -16.30 -11.66 -21.65
C GLY A 380 -15.62 -10.39 -21.14
N ASN A 381 -16.17 -9.77 -20.10
CA ASN A 381 -15.54 -8.68 -19.36
C ASN A 381 -15.01 -9.26 -18.04
N LEU A 382 -13.69 -9.39 -17.95
CA LEU A 382 -12.97 -10.00 -16.82
C LEU A 382 -12.34 -8.88 -15.99
N VAL A 383 -12.70 -8.82 -14.72
CA VAL A 383 -12.05 -7.92 -13.75
C VAL A 383 -11.62 -8.75 -12.56
N PHE A 384 -10.37 -8.62 -12.15
CA PHE A 384 -9.82 -9.34 -11.00
C PHE A 384 -8.57 -8.65 -10.48
N ASP A 385 -8.27 -8.94 -9.21
CA ASP A 385 -7.06 -8.48 -8.54
C ASP A 385 -6.15 -9.67 -8.25
N VAL A 386 -4.84 -9.46 -8.43
CA VAL A 386 -3.81 -10.44 -8.09
C VAL A 386 -2.74 -9.78 -7.23
N TRP A 387 -2.44 -10.38 -6.09
CA TRP A 387 -1.34 -9.98 -5.21
C TRP A 387 -0.24 -11.02 -5.25
N TYR A 388 0.99 -10.56 -5.34
CA TYR A 388 2.18 -11.39 -5.22
C TYR A 388 2.99 -10.93 -4.02
N TYR A 389 3.12 -11.78 -3.02
CA TYR A 389 3.97 -11.55 -1.85
C TYR A 389 5.30 -12.28 -2.02
N VAL A 390 6.41 -11.56 -1.86
CA VAL A 390 7.75 -12.09 -1.98
C VAL A 390 8.38 -12.27 -0.61
N LEU A 391 8.59 -13.52 -0.22
CA LEU A 391 8.96 -13.94 1.13
C LEU A 391 10.31 -14.68 1.14
N PRO A 392 11.06 -14.64 2.26
CA PRO A 392 12.35 -15.32 2.36
C PRO A 392 12.27 -16.81 2.00
N ALA A 393 13.40 -17.40 1.62
CA ALA A 393 13.48 -18.81 1.23
C ALA A 393 13.00 -19.77 2.33
N GLY A 394 12.49 -20.92 1.92
CA GLY A 394 12.09 -22.01 2.82
C GLY A 394 10.90 -21.68 3.73
N GLN A 395 9.96 -20.82 3.28
CA GLN A 395 8.70 -20.67 4.02
C GLN A 395 7.96 -22.01 4.05
N GLY A 396 7.35 -22.32 5.20
CA GLY A 396 6.28 -23.31 5.26
C GLY A 396 5.01 -22.80 4.58
N ASN A 397 3.92 -23.55 4.67
CA ASN A 397 2.64 -23.14 4.11
C ASN A 397 2.06 -21.94 4.89
N VAL A 398 2.14 -20.74 4.30
CA VAL A 398 1.64 -19.47 4.85
C VAL A 398 0.58 -18.82 3.97
N GLY A 399 0.23 -19.46 2.84
CA GLY A 399 -0.58 -18.81 1.81
C GLY A 399 -1.98 -18.43 2.27
N ALA A 400 -2.60 -19.20 3.18
CA ALA A 400 -3.90 -18.84 3.75
C ALA A 400 -3.85 -17.55 4.59
N ASP A 401 -2.75 -17.30 5.30
CA ASP A 401 -2.56 -16.09 6.09
C ASP A 401 -2.43 -14.87 5.18
N TYR A 402 -1.64 -14.98 4.11
CA TYR A 402 -1.48 -13.92 3.11
C TYR A 402 -2.74 -13.67 2.28
N ALA A 403 -3.54 -14.71 2.02
CA ALA A 403 -4.86 -14.55 1.40
C ALA A 403 -5.80 -13.74 2.30
N ALA A 404 -5.81 -14.01 3.60
CA ALA A 404 -6.59 -13.24 4.55
C ALA A 404 -6.11 -11.77 4.61
N THR A 405 -4.79 -11.56 4.63
CA THR A 405 -4.13 -10.24 4.60
C THR A 405 -4.54 -9.41 3.38
N ALA A 406 -4.53 -9.99 2.18
CA ALA A 406 -4.93 -9.31 0.94
C ALA A 406 -6.40 -8.85 0.98
N MET A 407 -7.29 -9.71 1.46
CA MET A 407 -8.74 -9.42 1.54
C MET A 407 -9.11 -8.50 2.71
N HIS A 408 -8.20 -8.29 3.66
CA HIS A 408 -8.42 -7.44 4.84
C HIS A 408 -7.23 -6.49 5.01
N PRO A 409 -7.07 -5.48 4.14
CA PRO A 409 -5.98 -4.52 4.24
C PRO A 409 -5.99 -3.76 5.59
N LEU A 410 -4.83 -3.24 5.98
CA LEU A 410 -4.70 -2.43 7.19
C LEU A 410 -5.68 -1.25 7.17
N GLN A 411 -6.36 -1.01 8.28
CA GLN A 411 -7.34 0.06 8.40
C GLN A 411 -6.70 1.31 8.99
N THR A 412 -7.03 2.47 8.44
CA THR A 412 -6.55 3.77 8.93
C THR A 412 -7.68 4.58 9.54
N GLN A 413 -7.35 5.34 10.58
CA GLN A 413 -8.20 6.40 11.11
C GLN A 413 -7.34 7.63 11.36
N ALA A 414 -7.59 8.69 10.60
CA ALA A 414 -6.93 9.98 10.79
C ALA A 414 -7.75 10.89 11.72
N THR A 415 -7.09 11.47 12.72
CA THR A 415 -7.72 12.42 13.66
C THR A 415 -6.88 13.67 13.76
N ALA A 416 -7.47 14.83 13.44
CA ALA A 416 -6.86 16.12 13.66
C ALA A 416 -6.70 16.38 15.16
N GLN A 417 -5.50 16.79 15.56
CA GLN A 417 -5.15 17.12 16.94
C GLN A 417 -4.60 18.54 16.97
N GLU A 418 -5.12 19.34 17.89
CA GLU A 418 -4.61 20.68 18.17
C GLU A 418 -3.51 20.63 19.23
N ARG A 419 -2.55 21.56 19.13
CA ARG A 419 -1.49 21.67 20.11
C ARG A 419 -2.06 22.23 21.41
N VAL A 420 -2.06 21.40 22.45
CA VAL A 420 -2.36 21.87 23.81
C VAL A 420 -1.07 22.45 24.40
N GLU A 421 -1.02 23.77 24.57
CA GLU A 421 0.06 24.37 25.35
C GLU A 421 -0.04 23.88 26.78
N SER A 422 1.05 23.32 27.30
CA SER A 422 1.20 23.08 28.73
C SER A 422 1.09 24.44 29.41
N THR A 423 -0.07 24.74 29.99
CA THR A 423 -0.22 25.87 30.90
C THR A 423 0.67 25.57 32.10
N ALA A 424 1.89 26.11 32.08
CA ALA A 424 2.68 26.21 33.27
C ALA A 424 1.81 26.98 34.27
N THR A 425 1.36 26.30 35.33
CA THR A 425 0.71 26.99 36.44
C THR A 425 1.67 28.09 36.88
N PRO A 426 1.29 29.37 36.84
CA PRO A 426 2.21 30.43 37.20
C PRO A 426 2.63 30.20 38.65
N ILE A 427 3.90 29.82 38.83
CA ILE A 427 4.53 29.90 40.15
C ILE A 427 4.46 31.38 40.52
N PRO A 428 3.84 31.76 41.65
CA PRO A 428 3.77 33.16 42.05
C PRO A 428 5.19 33.67 42.30
N THR A 429 5.77 34.32 41.31
CA THR A 429 7.06 35.01 41.44
C THR A 429 6.83 36.26 42.27
N SER A 430 7.44 36.30 43.46
CA SER A 430 7.59 37.52 44.24
C SER A 430 8.39 38.53 43.43
N SER A 431 7.75 39.60 42.98
CA SER A 431 8.40 40.69 42.26
C SER A 431 9.27 41.51 43.22
N THR A 432 10.58 41.48 43.00
CA THR A 432 11.50 42.54 43.46
C THR A 432 11.88 43.35 42.21
N PRO A 433 11.65 44.67 42.16
CA PRO A 433 11.91 45.47 40.97
C PRO A 433 13.41 45.73 40.84
N SER A 434 14.00 45.37 39.69
CA SER A 434 15.35 45.78 39.32
C SER A 434 15.33 46.53 37.98
N ALA A 435 16.10 47.61 37.95
CA ALA A 435 16.01 48.72 37.02
C ALA A 435 16.55 48.42 35.62
N THR A 436 15.89 49.07 34.65
CA THR A 436 16.22 49.21 33.23
C THR A 436 17.54 49.95 32.99
N PRO A 437 18.36 49.49 32.02
CA PRO A 437 19.17 50.38 31.21
C PRO A 437 18.79 50.33 29.70
N PRO A 438 19.16 51.37 28.93
CA PRO A 438 18.48 51.76 27.70
C PRO A 438 19.08 51.17 26.41
N ALA A 439 18.24 51.22 25.36
CA ALA A 439 18.48 50.72 24.01
C ALA A 439 19.64 51.41 23.27
N THR A 440 20.35 50.62 22.46
CA THR A 440 21.26 51.13 21.41
C THR A 440 20.80 50.57 20.07
N SER A 441 20.56 51.46 19.11
CA SER A 441 20.09 51.22 17.75
C SER A 441 21.21 51.48 16.75
N THR A 442 21.49 50.56 15.80
CA THR A 442 22.07 50.85 14.46
C THR A 442 22.10 49.58 13.56
N PRO A 443 22.33 49.65 12.23
CA PRO A 443 21.26 49.51 11.24
C PRO A 443 21.45 48.36 10.22
N THR A 444 20.36 48.09 9.50
CA THR A 444 20.20 47.25 8.31
C THR A 444 21.05 47.72 7.11
N PRO A 445 21.54 46.77 6.28
CA PRO A 445 21.53 46.97 4.84
C PRO A 445 20.83 45.83 4.08
N THR A 446 20.09 46.20 3.04
CA THR A 446 19.44 45.38 2.01
C THR A 446 20.05 45.76 0.64
N PRO A 447 19.69 45.10 -0.49
CA PRO A 447 20.21 43.86 -1.06
C PRO A 447 21.12 44.11 -2.28
N THR A 448 21.68 43.05 -2.88
CA THR A 448 22.20 43.10 -4.26
C THR A 448 21.76 41.85 -5.02
N SER A 449 21.09 42.11 -6.15
CA SER A 449 20.63 41.17 -7.17
C SER A 449 21.78 40.72 -8.08
N THR A 450 21.65 39.55 -8.73
CA THR A 450 22.05 39.26 -10.13
C THR A 450 21.57 37.84 -10.51
N PRO A 451 21.17 37.60 -11.78
CA PRO A 451 20.31 36.49 -12.17
C PRO A 451 21.09 35.30 -12.71
N THR A 452 20.46 34.12 -12.78
CA THR A 452 20.87 33.07 -13.72
C THR A 452 19.66 32.26 -14.15
N ALA A 453 19.47 32.21 -15.45
CA ALA A 453 18.46 31.42 -16.15
C ALA A 453 18.83 29.94 -16.12
N THR A 454 17.84 29.06 -16.04
CA THR A 454 17.94 27.70 -16.58
C THR A 454 16.57 27.31 -17.11
N ALA A 455 16.55 26.88 -18.37
CA ALA A 455 15.37 26.51 -19.12
C ALA A 455 14.78 25.22 -18.56
N THR A 456 13.50 25.27 -18.17
CA THR A 456 12.69 24.08 -17.95
C THR A 456 12.11 23.67 -19.30
N ALA A 457 12.51 22.51 -19.79
CA ALA A 457 11.89 21.86 -20.92
C ALA A 457 10.42 21.55 -20.58
N THR A 458 9.53 22.07 -21.41
CA THR A 458 8.11 21.74 -21.39
C THR A 458 7.95 20.28 -21.80
N LEU A 459 7.66 19.40 -20.84
CA LEU A 459 7.07 18.09 -21.13
C LEU A 459 5.67 18.36 -21.68
N GLU A 460 5.49 18.12 -22.98
CA GLU A 460 4.18 18.12 -23.61
C GLU A 460 3.29 17.13 -22.87
N ARG A 461 2.14 17.63 -22.41
CA ARG A 461 1.02 16.81 -21.93
C ARG A 461 0.68 15.77 -23.00
N ILE A 462 1.05 14.51 -22.76
CA ILE A 462 0.33 13.40 -23.36
C ILE A 462 -1.02 13.37 -22.63
N HIS A 463 -2.03 14.01 -23.23
CA HIS A 463 -3.41 13.67 -22.91
C HIS A 463 -3.60 12.23 -23.38
N LEU A 464 -3.38 11.27 -22.46
CA LEU A 464 -4.06 9.99 -22.53
C LEU A 464 -5.54 10.33 -22.44
N ASN A 465 -6.18 10.55 -23.59
CA ASN A 465 -7.61 10.40 -23.74
C ASN A 465 -7.89 8.91 -23.54
N LEU A 466 -7.77 8.44 -22.30
CA LEU A 466 -8.39 7.20 -21.85
C LEU A 466 -9.85 7.33 -22.29
N PRO A 467 -10.35 6.44 -23.15
CA PRO A 467 -11.72 6.52 -23.60
C PRO A 467 -12.61 6.54 -22.35
N LEU A 468 -13.53 7.49 -22.36
CA LEU A 468 -14.51 7.81 -21.33
C LEU A 468 -15.53 6.66 -21.17
N VAL A 469 -15.04 5.45 -20.87
CA VAL A 469 -15.78 4.18 -20.85
C VAL A 469 -15.85 3.58 -19.44
N LEU A 470 -15.37 4.31 -18.42
CA LEU A 470 -15.80 4.12 -17.04
C LEU A 470 -17.05 4.99 -16.80
N ARG A 471 -18.22 4.51 -17.24
CA ARG A 471 -19.54 4.98 -16.81
C ARG A 471 -20.48 3.82 -16.58
#